data_AF-A0A386RCJ1-F1
#
_entry.id   AF-A0A386RCJ1-F1
#
_cell.length_a   1.000
_cell.length_b   1.000
_cell.length_c   1.000
_cell.angle_alpha   90.00
_cell.angle_beta   90.00
_cell.angle_gamma   90.00
#
_symmetry.space_group_name_H-M   'P 1'
#
loop_
_entity.id
_entity.type
_entity.pdbx_description
1 polymer ?
#
loop_
_entity_poly.entity_id
_entity_poly.type
_entity_poly.pdbx_seq_one_letter_code
_entity_poly.pdbx_strand_id
1 'polypeptide(L)'
;MTLKLKKIQRVSFKPTYGGYRLIVQYKTNKEISYLPDNGKYIGIDPGVDNAFACAGNTGAYPLLINGRSLKSVNQYYNKERSRLKSLQTKYRIKKREELTKSQEETTNGI
;
A
#
# COMPACT_ATOMS: atom_id res chain seq x y z
N MET A 1 -17.31 -3.91 27.53
CA MET A 1 -16.50 -4.91 26.79
C MET A 1 -15.06 -4.43 26.77
N THR A 2 -14.21 -4.95 27.65
CA THR A 2 -12.82 -4.47 27.83
C THR A 2 -11.87 -5.39 27.09
N LEU A 3 -11.18 -4.89 26.06
CA LEU A 3 -10.14 -5.64 25.35
C LEU A 3 -8.92 -5.80 26.27
N LYS A 4 -8.79 -6.96 26.92
CA LYS A 4 -7.55 -7.36 27.62
C LYS A 4 -6.47 -7.67 26.58
N LEU A 5 -5.68 -6.66 26.22
CA LEU A 5 -4.52 -6.80 25.33
C LEU A 5 -3.39 -7.52 26.09
N LYS A 6 -3.15 -8.79 25.78
CA LYS A 6 -2.20 -9.64 26.52
C LYS A 6 -0.71 -9.35 26.24
N LYS A 7 -0.37 -8.70 25.11
CA LYS A 7 1.01 -8.24 24.81
C LYS A 7 1.04 -7.25 23.64
N ILE A 8 1.22 -5.96 23.92
CA ILE A 8 1.48 -4.95 22.89
C ILE A 8 2.91 -5.15 22.39
N GLN A 9 3.09 -5.25 21.08
CA GLN A 9 4.42 -5.43 20.45
C GLN A 9 5.04 -4.09 20.10
N ARG A 10 4.27 -3.22 19.45
CA ARG A 10 4.75 -1.94 18.97
C ARG A 10 3.61 -0.95 18.89
N VAL A 11 3.90 0.27 19.33
CA VAL A 11 3.06 1.44 19.12
C VAL A 11 3.81 2.38 18.18
N SER A 12 3.16 2.88 17.14
CA SER A 12 3.73 3.89 16.26
C SER A 12 2.73 4.99 15.94
N PHE A 13 3.22 6.22 15.90
CA PHE A 13 2.48 7.37 15.43
C PHE A 13 2.92 7.65 13.99
N LYS A 14 1.98 7.66 13.05
CA LYS A 14 2.24 8.07 11.68
C LYS A 14 1.55 9.40 11.41
N PRO A 15 2.28 10.46 11.02
CA PRO A 15 1.67 11.68 10.54
C PRO A 15 0.76 11.37 9.35
N THR A 16 -0.42 11.98 9.34
CA THR A 16 -1.41 11.91 8.27
C THR A 16 -1.97 13.31 8.02
N TYR A 17 -2.72 13.50 6.94
CA TYR A 17 -3.38 14.78 6.72
C TYR A 17 -4.33 15.09 7.89
N GLY A 18 -4.15 16.23 8.55
CA GLY A 18 -5.00 16.68 9.66
C GLY A 18 -4.74 16.00 11.02
N GLY A 19 -3.67 15.22 11.20
CA GLY A 19 -3.34 14.63 12.50
C GLY A 19 -2.41 13.43 12.46
N TYR A 20 -2.44 12.62 13.52
CA TYR A 20 -1.60 11.41 13.64
C TYR A 20 -2.45 10.16 13.73
N ARG A 21 -2.03 9.10 13.02
CA ARG A 21 -2.59 7.75 13.16
C ARG A 21 -1.77 6.96 14.16
N LEU A 22 -2.42 6.53 15.24
CA LEU A 22 -1.86 5.57 16.19
C LEU A 22 -2.03 4.15 15.63
N ILE A 23 -0.92 3.42 15.45
CA ILE A 23 -0.90 2.03 15.02
C ILE A 23 -0.39 1.19 16.20
N VAL A 24 -1.29 0.36 16.75
CA VAL A 24 -0.97 -0.57 17.85
C VAL A 24 -0.91 -1.99 17.29
N GLN A 25 0.29 -2.56 17.24
CA GLN A 25 0.51 -3.95 16.89
C GLN A 25 0.51 -4.80 18.15
N TYR A 26 -0.28 -5.86 18.16
CA TYR A 26 -0.38 -6.80 19.26
C TYR A 26 -0.49 -8.22 18.72
N LYS A 27 0.03 -9.20 19.48
CA LYS A 27 -0.17 -10.61 19.12
C LYS A 27 -1.57 -11.03 19.53
N THR A 28 -2.28 -11.68 18.62
CA THR A 28 -3.44 -12.50 18.98
C THR A 28 -2.93 -13.89 19.33
N ASN A 29 -3.23 -14.40 20.53
CA ASN A 29 -2.88 -15.78 20.93
C ASN A 29 -3.78 -16.83 20.24
N LYS A 30 -4.11 -16.60 18.97
CA LYS A 30 -4.93 -17.51 18.18
C LYS A 30 -4.00 -18.61 17.68
N GLU A 31 -4.02 -19.75 18.36
CA GLU A 31 -3.41 -20.96 17.82
C GLU A 31 -4.24 -21.41 16.61
N ILE A 32 -3.59 -21.47 15.45
CA ILE A 32 -4.19 -21.99 14.24
C ILE A 32 -3.80 -23.46 14.18
N SER A 33 -4.77 -24.35 14.35
CA SER A 33 -4.59 -25.77 14.05
C SER A 33 -4.74 -25.95 12.55
N TYR A 34 -3.66 -26.33 11.87
CA TYR A 34 -3.69 -26.66 10.46
C TYR A 34 -4.15 -28.10 10.28
N LEU A 35 -4.97 -28.35 9.26
CA LEU A 35 -5.25 -29.71 8.80
C LEU A 35 -3.99 -30.34 8.20
N PRO A 36 -3.84 -31.67 8.26
CA PRO A 36 -2.76 -32.36 7.56
C PRO A 36 -2.84 -32.11 6.05
N ASP A 37 -1.70 -32.19 5.37
CA ASP A 37 -1.66 -32.07 3.91
C ASP A 37 -2.53 -33.17 3.28
N ASN A 38 -3.40 -32.75 2.37
CA ASN A 38 -4.31 -33.63 1.64
C ASN A 38 -3.92 -33.76 0.15
N GLY A 39 -2.75 -33.25 -0.24
CA GLY A 39 -2.24 -33.29 -1.61
C GLY A 39 -2.97 -32.38 -2.58
N LYS A 40 -3.84 -31.47 -2.10
CA LYS A 40 -4.59 -30.52 -2.93
C LYS A 40 -3.98 -29.14 -2.82
N TYR A 41 -3.50 -28.63 -3.93
CA TYR A 41 -2.82 -27.35 -4.00
C TYR A 41 -3.59 -26.38 -4.91
N ILE A 42 -3.59 -25.10 -4.54
CA ILE A 42 -4.14 -24.01 -5.35
C ILE A 42 -3.09 -22.93 -5.53
N GLY A 43 -2.76 -22.62 -6.77
CA GLY A 43 -2.01 -21.42 -7.14
C GLY A 43 -2.97 -20.26 -7.29
N ILE A 44 -2.62 -19.10 -6.72
CA ILE A 44 -3.39 -17.86 -6.82
C ILE A 44 -2.50 -16.80 -7.46
N ASP A 45 -2.87 -16.36 -8.65
CA ASP A 45 -2.17 -15.32 -9.39
C ASP A 45 -3.02 -14.03 -9.46
N PRO A 46 -2.63 -12.95 -8.77
CA PRO A 46 -3.27 -11.65 -8.92
C PRO A 46 -2.92 -11.00 -10.27
N GLY A 47 -3.90 -10.89 -11.17
CA GLY A 47 -3.69 -10.41 -12.55
C GLY A 47 -3.97 -8.92 -12.78
N VAL A 48 -3.81 -8.47 -14.04
CA VAL A 48 -4.06 -7.08 -14.48
C VAL A 48 -5.52 -6.84 -14.87
N ASP A 49 -6.22 -7.82 -15.44
CA ASP A 49 -7.64 -7.72 -15.81
C ASP A 49 -8.57 -8.45 -14.84
N ASN A 50 -8.22 -9.67 -14.43
CA ASN A 50 -8.84 -10.46 -13.37
C ASN A 50 -8.26 -10.13 -11.98
N ALA A 51 -9.08 -10.00 -10.94
CA ALA A 51 -8.58 -9.80 -9.57
C ALA A 51 -7.66 -10.95 -9.15
N PHE A 52 -8.07 -12.18 -9.45
CA PHE A 52 -7.29 -13.39 -9.22
C PHE A 52 -7.60 -14.43 -10.30
N ALA A 53 -6.57 -15.14 -10.75
CA ALA A 53 -6.70 -16.44 -11.40
C ALA A 53 -6.30 -17.51 -10.38
N CYS A 54 -7.17 -18.49 -10.16
CA CYS A 54 -6.87 -19.59 -9.28
C CYS A 54 -6.93 -20.91 -10.06
N ALA A 55 -5.89 -21.73 -9.95
CA ALA A 55 -5.84 -23.05 -10.57
C ALA A 55 -5.31 -24.06 -9.55
N GLY A 56 -5.85 -25.27 -9.57
CA GLY A 56 -5.44 -26.34 -8.66
C GLY A 56 -5.15 -27.65 -9.36
N ASN A 57 -4.59 -28.59 -8.62
CA ASN A 57 -4.23 -29.93 -9.12
C ASN A 57 -5.36 -30.96 -9.01
N THR A 58 -6.58 -30.53 -8.66
CA THR A 58 -7.73 -31.42 -8.42
C THR A 58 -8.57 -31.68 -9.68
N GLY A 59 -8.13 -31.22 -10.85
CA GLY A 59 -8.89 -31.32 -12.10
C GLY A 59 -10.10 -30.37 -12.20
N ALA A 60 -10.32 -29.54 -11.18
CA ALA A 60 -11.32 -28.48 -11.23
C ALA A 60 -10.93 -27.40 -12.26
N TYR A 61 -11.93 -26.83 -12.92
CA TYR A 61 -11.70 -25.72 -13.85
C TYR A 61 -11.06 -24.52 -13.12
N PRO A 62 -10.11 -23.81 -13.78
CA PRO A 62 -9.55 -22.60 -13.24
C PRO A 62 -10.64 -21.56 -12.91
N LEU A 63 -10.52 -20.93 -11.75
CA LEU A 63 -11.43 -19.88 -11.29
C LEU A 63 -10.87 -18.51 -11.66
N LEU A 64 -11.61 -17.75 -12.46
CA LEU A 64 -11.31 -16.35 -12.76
C LEU A 64 -12.21 -15.43 -11.93
N ILE A 65 -11.61 -14.74 -10.97
CA ILE A 65 -12.31 -13.74 -10.16
C ILE A 65 -12.20 -12.39 -10.88
N ASN A 66 -13.33 -11.85 -11.32
CA ASN A 66 -13.36 -10.58 -12.00
C ASN A 66 -13.06 -9.41 -11.06
N GLY A 67 -12.11 -8.56 -11.43
CA GLY A 67 -11.72 -7.39 -10.64
C GLY A 67 -12.45 -6.09 -10.96
N ARG A 68 -13.26 -6.03 -12.03
CA ARG A 68 -13.93 -4.83 -12.58
C ARG A 68 -13.98 -3.62 -11.63
N SER A 69 -14.95 -3.58 -10.72
CA SER A 69 -15.19 -2.41 -9.86
C SER A 69 -13.97 -2.07 -9.00
N LEU A 70 -13.34 -3.08 -8.37
CA LEU A 70 -12.13 -2.88 -7.56
C LEU A 70 -10.97 -2.31 -8.37
N LYS A 71 -10.80 -2.75 -9.63
CA LYS A 71 -9.74 -2.26 -10.52
C LYS A 71 -10.01 -0.88 -11.06
N SER A 72 -11.27 -0.53 -11.36
CA SER A 72 -11.63 0.82 -11.78
C SER A 72 -11.27 1.86 -10.70
N VAL A 73 -11.51 1.51 -9.44
CA VAL A 73 -11.12 2.34 -8.29
C VAL A 73 -9.59 2.43 -8.17
N ASN A 74 -8.89 1.30 -8.31
CA ASN A 74 -7.42 1.30 -8.26
C ASN A 74 -6.79 2.11 -9.42
N GLN A 75 -7.37 2.04 -10.62
CA GLN A 75 -6.91 2.79 -11.79
C GLN A 75 -7.12 4.29 -11.59
N TYR A 76 -8.31 4.70 -11.15
CA TYR A 76 -8.60 6.09 -10.80
C TYR A 76 -7.64 6.60 -9.73
N TYR A 77 -7.42 5.82 -8.68
CA TYR A 77 -6.48 6.14 -7.62
C TYR A 77 -5.05 6.33 -8.14
N ASN A 78 -4.56 5.41 -8.99
CA ASN A 78 -3.23 5.52 -9.59
C ASN A 78 -3.11 6.74 -10.52
N LYS A 79 -4.18 7.09 -11.25
CA LYS A 79 -4.25 8.29 -12.08
C LYS A 79 -4.09 9.56 -11.24
N GLU A 80 -4.89 9.71 -10.19
CA GLU A 80 -4.81 10.89 -9.31
C GLU A 80 -3.47 10.97 -8.57
N ARG A 81 -2.97 9.83 -8.08
CA ARG A 81 -1.64 9.76 -7.44
C ARG A 81 -0.54 10.20 -8.40
N SER A 82 -0.58 9.76 -9.66
CA SER A 82 0.38 10.16 -10.69
C SER A 82 0.33 11.66 -10.96
N ARG A 83 -0.88 12.23 -11.13
CA ARG A 83 -1.10 13.66 -11.31
C ARG A 83 -0.51 14.49 -10.17
N LEU A 84 -0.81 14.12 -8.92
CA LEU A 84 -0.31 14.82 -7.73
C LEU A 84 1.20 14.70 -7.59
N LYS A 85 1.79 13.53 -7.86
CA LYS A 85 3.25 13.34 -7.84
C LYS A 85 3.96 14.20 -8.89
N SER A 86 3.40 14.29 -10.09
CA SER A 86 3.92 15.16 -11.14
C SER A 86 3.92 16.62 -10.69
N LEU A 87 2.81 17.09 -10.13
CA LEU A 87 2.69 18.45 -9.60
C LEU A 87 3.69 18.72 -8.47
N GLN A 88 3.81 17.80 -7.50
CA GLN A 88 4.79 17.88 -6.42
C GLN A 88 6.23 17.96 -6.95
N THR A 89 6.55 17.19 -7.99
CA THR A 89 7.87 17.20 -8.62
C THR A 89 8.17 18.55 -9.25
N LYS A 90 7.22 19.12 -10.00
CA LYS A 90 7.35 20.46 -10.60
C LYS A 90 7.61 21.54 -9.55
N TYR A 91 6.84 21.55 -8.45
CA TYR A 91 7.06 22.49 -7.35
C TYR A 91 8.45 22.34 -6.71
N ARG A 92 8.92 21.10 -6.55
CA ARG A 92 10.25 20.83 -5.97
C ARG A 92 11.39 21.31 -6.86
N ILE A 93 11.24 21.20 -8.18
CA ILE A 93 12.20 21.73 -9.15
C ILE A 93 12.23 23.25 -9.08
N LYS A 94 11.06 23.90 -9.19
CA LYS A 94 10.95 25.36 -9.13
C LYS A 94 11.57 25.95 -7.85
N LYS A 95 11.25 25.36 -6.69
CA LYS A 95 11.82 25.79 -5.39
C LYS A 95 13.35 25.63 -5.35
N ARG A 96 13.91 24.61 -6.01
CA ARG A 96 15.36 24.44 -6.11
C ARG A 96 15.99 25.53 -6.97
N GLU A 97 15.41 25.83 -8.13
CA GLU A 97 15.88 26.90 -9.01
C GLU A 97 15.86 28.28 -8.32
N GLU A 98 14.81 28.56 -7.55
CA GLU A 98 14.70 29.78 -6.74
C GLU A 98 15.80 29.85 -5.66
N LEU A 99 16.09 28.73 -4.98
CA LEU A 99 17.19 28.65 -4.02
C LEU A 99 18.55 28.90 -4.69
N THR A 100 18.80 28.29 -5.85
CA THR A 100 20.08 28.43 -6.56
C THR A 100 20.33 29.88 -6.99
N LYS A 101 19.32 30.57 -7.53
CA LYS A 101 19.42 32.00 -7.89
C LYS A 101 19.71 32.90 -6.69
N SER A 102 19.03 32.65 -5.56
CA SER A 102 19.26 33.43 -4.34
C SER A 102 20.70 33.29 -3.80
N GLN A 103 21.35 32.13 -4.00
CA GLN A 103 22.73 31.87 -3.60
C GLN A 103 23.75 32.54 -4.53
N GLU A 104 23.48 32.58 -5.84
CA GLU A 104 24.31 33.28 -6.83
C GLU A 104 24.28 34.80 -6.59
N GLU A 105 23.11 35.37 -6.27
CA GLU A 105 22.96 36.79 -5.94
C GLU A 105 23.68 37.17 -4.64
N THR A 106 23.73 36.28 -3.63
CA THR A 106 24.50 36.54 -2.39
C THR A 106 26.00 36.40 -2.57
N THR A 107 26.44 35.61 -3.55
CA THR A 107 27.87 35.36 -3.81
C THR A 107 28.48 36.43 -4.73
N ASN A 108 27.69 37.02 -5.63
CA ASN A 108 28.13 38.08 -6.56
C ASN A 108 27.97 39.51 -6.00
N GLY A 109 27.39 39.66 -4.81
CA GLY A 109 27.20 40.95 -4.11
C GLY A 109 28.27 41.28 -3.06
N ILE A 110 29.36 40.50 -3.02
CA ILE A 110 30.59 40.72 -2.23
C ILE A 110 31.73 40.88 -3.25
#